data_AF-R6AQK8-F1
#
_entry.id   AF-R6AQK8-F1
#
_cell.length_a   1.000
_cell.length_b   1.000
_cell.length_c   1.000
_cell.angle_alpha   90.00
_cell.angle_beta   90.00
_cell.angle_gamma   90.00
#
_symmetry.space_group_name_H-M   'P 1'
#
loop_
_entity.id
_entity.type
_entity.pdbx_description
1 polymer ?
#
loop_
_entity_poly.entity_id
_entity_poly.type
_entity_poly.pdbx_seq_one_letter_code
_entity_poly.pdbx_strand_id
1 'polypeptide(L)'
;MKQFALYAGGILLVAGALLPLFLPTVAPYLFALGALLFAPAQIADRYEGRNIIIRRLRRQQVMGALLLVVTAALMFMSAYHWPPFRGGEWKIALLIAVFLELYTTLRIDAEVKKEK
;
A
#
# COMPACT_ATOMS: atom_id res chain seq x y z
N MET A 1 1.16 -19.35 -0.55
CA MET A 1 1.43 -18.51 -1.75
C MET A 1 0.99 -17.06 -1.59
N LYS A 2 -0.24 -16.77 -1.15
CA LYS A 2 -0.75 -15.38 -0.97
C LYS A 2 0.06 -14.53 0.03
N GLN A 3 0.47 -15.10 1.16
CA GLN A 3 1.30 -14.41 2.15
C GLN A 3 2.68 -14.01 1.61
N PHE A 4 3.29 -14.86 0.77
CA PHE A 4 4.58 -14.55 0.16
C PHE A 4 4.49 -13.35 -0.79
N ALA A 5 3.40 -13.25 -1.57
CA ALA A 5 3.14 -12.09 -2.43
C ALA A 5 2.92 -10.79 -1.62
N LEU A 6 2.28 -10.87 -0.45
CA LEU A 6 2.13 -9.71 0.45
C LEU A 6 3.47 -9.25 1.02
N TYR A 7 4.29 -10.17 1.55
CA TYR A 7 5.60 -9.82 2.09
C TYR A 7 6.56 -9.31 1.00
N ALA A 8 6.63 -10.00 -0.14
CA ALA A 8 7.46 -9.57 -1.26
C ALA A 8 7.00 -8.22 -1.83
N GLY A 9 5.68 -8.02 -1.99
CA GLY A 9 5.11 -6.75 -2.45
C GLY A 9 5.36 -5.61 -1.46
N GLY A 10 5.21 -5.86 -0.15
CA GLY A 10 5.50 -4.89 0.90
C GLY A 10 6.98 -4.49 0.95
N ILE A 11 7.90 -5.44 0.83
CA ILE A 11 9.34 -5.16 0.76
C ILE A 11 9.65 -4.31 -0.49
N LEU A 12 9.05 -4.63 -1.64
CA LEU A 12 9.21 -3.84 -2.86
C LEU A 12 8.66 -2.43 -2.73
N LEU A 13 7.52 -2.23 -2.06
CA LEU A 13 6.96 -0.90 -1.80
C LEU A 13 7.90 -0.06 -0.94
N VAL A 14 8.48 -0.63 0.11
CA VAL A 14 9.44 0.08 0.97
C VAL A 14 10.72 0.40 0.19
N ALA A 15 11.26 -0.57 -0.57
CA ALA A 15 12.42 -0.34 -1.41
C ALA A 15 12.16 0.75 -2.47
N GLY A 16 11.00 0.69 -3.14
CA GLY A 16 10.54 1.67 -4.13
C GLY A 16 10.31 3.06 -3.55
N ALA A 17 9.95 3.18 -2.27
CA ALA A 17 9.79 4.45 -1.58
C ALA A 17 11.12 5.08 -1.14
N LEU A 18 12.16 4.27 -0.90
CA LEU A 18 13.51 4.73 -0.50
C LEU A 18 14.43 5.01 -1.70
N LEU A 19 14.22 4.29 -2.81
CA LEU A 19 14.97 4.45 -4.06
C LEU A 19 15.01 5.88 -4.65
N PRO A 20 14.00 6.76 -4.52
CA PRO A 20 14.05 8.12 -5.02
C PRO A 20 15.21 8.95 -4.47
N LEU A 21 15.78 8.56 -3.32
CA LEU A 21 16.94 9.23 -2.72
C LEU A 21 18.24 9.00 -3.49
N PHE A 22 18.34 7.89 -4.22
CA PHE A 22 19.55 7.48 -4.94
C PHE A 22 19.34 7.44 -6.46
N LEU A 23 18.20 6.91 -6.90
CA LEU A 23 17.87 6.63 -8.31
C LEU A 23 16.41 7.01 -8.60
N PRO A 24 16.10 8.30 -8.82
CA PRO A 24 14.73 8.78 -9.03
C PRO A 24 14.06 8.19 -10.29
N THR A 25 14.84 7.79 -11.29
CA THR A 25 14.34 7.22 -12.54
C THR A 25 13.79 5.79 -12.38
N VAL A 26 14.37 4.99 -11.48
CA VAL A 26 14.04 3.57 -11.30
C VAL A 26 12.99 3.37 -10.20
N ALA A 27 12.94 4.29 -9.23
CA ALA A 27 12.02 4.24 -8.11
C ALA A 27 10.53 4.03 -8.46
N PRO A 28 9.91 4.78 -9.41
CA PRO A 28 8.49 4.62 -9.71
C PRO A 28 8.16 3.23 -10.27
N TYR A 29 9.06 2.63 -11.06
CA TYR A 29 8.87 1.28 -11.61
C TYR A 29 8.86 0.23 -10.51
N LEU A 30 9.80 0.31 -9.57
CA LEU A 30 9.93 -0.65 -8.48
C LEU A 30 8.77 -0.54 -7.49
N PHE A 31 8.36 0.70 -7.18
CA PHE A 31 7.21 0.97 -6.33
C PHE A 31 5.90 0.49 -6.98
N ALA A 32 5.70 0.74 -8.27
CA ALA A 32 4.51 0.26 -8.99
C ALA A 32 4.46 -1.27 -9.07
N LEU A 33 5.59 -1.93 -9.25
CA LEU A 33 5.66 -3.39 -9.25
C LEU A 33 5.27 -3.95 -7.87
N GLY A 34 5.74 -3.31 -6.79
CA GLY A 34 5.32 -3.61 -5.42
C GLY A 34 3.82 -3.41 -5.21
N ALA A 35 3.26 -2.28 -5.66
CA ALA A 35 1.84 -1.96 -5.54
C ALA A 35 0.96 -2.96 -6.31
N LEU A 36 1.39 -3.37 -7.51
CA LEU A 36 0.69 -4.36 -8.34
C LEU A 36 0.71 -5.77 -7.74
N LEU A 37 1.75 -6.15 -6.99
CA LEU A 37 1.77 -7.42 -6.25
C LEU A 37 0.92 -7.35 -4.98
N PHE A 38 0.98 -6.22 -4.29
CA PHE A 38 0.42 -6.05 -2.97
C PHE A 38 -1.10 -5.80 -2.99
N ALA A 39 -1.60 -4.93 -3.87
CA ALA A 39 -3.03 -4.60 -3.96
C ALA A 39 -3.94 -5.81 -4.26
N PRO A 40 -3.71 -6.65 -5.29
CA PRO A 40 -4.55 -7.81 -5.55
C PRO A 40 -4.41 -8.87 -4.45
N ALA A 41 -3.25 -9.00 -3.82
CA ALA A 41 -3.07 -9.91 -2.70
C ALA A 41 -3.93 -9.49 -1.49
N GLN A 42 -4.02 -8.19 -1.19
CA GLN A 42 -4.91 -7.67 -0.14
C GLN A 42 -6.40 -7.85 -0.49
N ILE A 43 -6.78 -7.71 -1.76
CA ILE A 43 -8.16 -7.93 -2.22
C ILE A 43 -8.55 -9.42 -2.13
N ALA A 44 -7.64 -10.32 -2.46
CA ALA A 44 -7.86 -11.76 -2.45
C ALA A 44 -7.89 -12.38 -1.04
N ASP A 45 -7.40 -11.66 -0.04
CA ASP A 45 -7.40 -12.08 1.36
C ASP A 45 -8.74 -11.71 2.04
N ARG A 46 -9.91 -12.00 1.43
CA ARG A 46 -11.19 -11.69 2.07
C ARG A 46 -11.37 -12.54 3.33
N TYR A 47 -11.49 -11.89 4.50
CA TYR A 47 -11.82 -12.56 5.76
C TYR A 47 -13.29 -13.01 5.75
N GLU A 48 -13.50 -14.32 5.89
CA GLU A 48 -14.82 -14.97 5.92
C GLU A 48 -15.42 -15.08 7.34
N GLY A 49 -14.76 -14.52 8.35
CA GLY A 49 -15.24 -14.58 9.74
C GLY A 49 -16.55 -13.82 9.99
N ARG A 50 -17.27 -14.24 11.03
CA ARG A 50 -18.59 -13.74 11.43
C ARG A 50 -18.57 -12.29 11.99
N ASN A 51 -17.38 -11.77 12.27
CA ASN A 51 -17.20 -10.49 12.97
C ASN A 51 -17.29 -9.28 12.01
N ILE A 52 -18.38 -8.51 12.11
CA ILE A 52 -18.71 -7.39 11.21
C ILE A 52 -17.65 -6.27 11.29
N ILE A 53 -17.01 -6.11 12.45
CA ILE A 53 -15.97 -5.11 12.68
C ILE A 53 -14.75 -5.40 11.78
N ILE A 54 -14.22 -6.61 11.82
CA ILE A 54 -13.06 -7.04 11.01
C ILE A 54 -13.36 -6.89 9.51
N ARG A 55 -14.59 -7.18 9.07
CA ARG A 55 -15.00 -7.02 7.67
C ARG A 55 -15.02 -5.56 7.20
N ARG A 56 -15.35 -4.61 8.09
CA ARG A 56 -15.26 -3.17 7.81
C ARG A 56 -13.81 -2.69 7.76
N LEU A 57 -12.99 -3.10 8.72
CA LEU A 57 -11.56 -2.75 8.77
C LEU A 57 -10.82 -3.23 7.52
N ARG A 58 -11.12 -4.44 7.04
CA ARG A 58 -10.50 -4.97 5.82
C ARG A 58 -10.88 -4.18 4.56
N ARG A 59 -12.09 -3.59 4.50
CA ARG A 59 -12.42 -2.65 3.40
C ARG A 59 -11.57 -1.38 3.48
N GLN A 60 -11.31 -0.88 4.69
CA GLN A 60 -10.41 0.28 4.88
C GLN A 60 -8.96 -0.06 4.51
N GLN A 61 -8.52 -1.29 4.80
CA GLN A 61 -7.22 -1.78 4.39
C GLN A 61 -7.08 -1.85 2.86
N VAL A 62 -8.12 -2.32 2.15
CA VAL A 62 -8.16 -2.26 0.68
C VAL A 62 -8.16 -0.82 0.16
N MET A 63 -8.77 0.13 0.86
CA MET A 63 -8.65 1.55 0.51
C MET A 63 -7.22 2.08 0.68
N GLY A 64 -6.50 1.64 1.72
CA GLY A 64 -5.06 1.90 1.89
C GLY A 64 -4.24 1.34 0.73
N ALA A 65 -4.53 0.10 0.32
CA ALA A 65 -3.90 -0.55 -0.84
C ALA A 65 -4.10 0.25 -2.14
N LEU A 66 -5.33 0.75 -2.35
CA LEU A 66 -5.67 1.57 -3.51
C LEU A 66 -4.93 2.91 -3.48
N LEU A 67 -4.78 3.51 -2.29
CA LEU A 67 -3.97 4.73 -2.11
C LEU A 67 -2.49 4.49 -2.45
N LEU A 68 -1.93 3.29 -2.19
CA LEU A 68 -0.58 2.95 -2.65
C LEU A 68 -0.50 2.86 -4.18
N VAL A 69 -1.51 2.32 -4.86
CA VAL A 69 -1.56 2.31 -6.33
C VAL A 69 -1.65 3.74 -6.88
N VAL A 70 -2.47 4.59 -6.26
CA VAL A 70 -2.54 6.03 -6.60
C VAL A 70 -1.19 6.71 -6.37
N THR A 71 -0.51 6.39 -5.27
CA THR A 71 0.84 6.90 -4.97
C THR A 71 1.84 6.50 -6.05
N ALA A 72 1.75 5.27 -6.57
CA ALA A 72 2.60 4.82 -7.67
C ALA A 72 2.34 5.66 -8.94
N ALA A 73 1.08 5.91 -9.27
CA ALA A 73 0.73 6.79 -10.40
C ALA A 73 1.25 8.22 -10.19
N LEU A 74 1.17 8.77 -8.97
CA LEU A 74 1.72 10.08 -8.64
C LEU A 74 3.26 10.11 -8.71
N MET A 75 3.95 9.03 -8.32
CA MET A 75 5.40 8.91 -8.52
C MET A 75 5.78 8.94 -10.01
N PHE A 76 5.00 8.29 -10.88
CA PHE A 76 5.18 8.37 -12.32
C PHE A 76 4.96 9.79 -12.85
N MET A 77 3.90 10.48 -12.43
CA MET A 77 3.65 11.88 -12.85
C MET A 77 4.80 12.82 -12.41
N SER A 78 5.30 12.64 -11.19
CA SER A 78 6.44 13.38 -10.65
C SER A 78 7.72 13.09 -11.44
N ALA A 79 8.00 11.83 -11.79
CA ALA A 79 9.18 11.46 -12.57
C ALA A 79 9.15 12.03 -14.00
N TYR A 80 7.99 11.98 -14.67
CA TYR A 80 7.81 12.45 -16.05
C TYR A 80 7.50 13.96 -16.17
N HIS A 81 7.43 14.70 -15.06
CA HIS A 81 7.10 16.14 -15.02
C HIS A 81 5.78 16.51 -15.74
N TRP A 82 4.84 15.57 -15.81
CA TRP A 82 3.55 15.74 -16.49
C TRP A 82 2.61 16.64 -15.65
N PRO A 83 2.01 17.71 -16.19
CA PRO A 83 1.07 18.55 -15.45
C PRO A 83 -0.23 17.77 -15.16
N PRO A 84 -0.82 17.80 -13.94
CA PRO A 84 -0.76 18.86 -12.93
C PRO A 84 0.14 18.61 -11.69
N PHE A 85 0.75 17.43 -11.53
CA PHE A 85 1.47 17.05 -10.31
C PHE A 85 2.97 16.87 -10.57
N ARG A 86 3.72 17.98 -10.47
CA ARG A 86 5.18 18.04 -10.70
C ARG A 86 6.02 17.92 -9.41
N GLY A 87 5.38 17.90 -8.25
CA GLY A 87 6.05 17.99 -6.96
C GLY A 87 6.28 16.65 -6.25
N GLY A 88 6.63 16.76 -4.97
CA GLY A 88 6.77 15.63 -4.04
C GLY A 88 5.44 15.18 -3.40
N GLU A 89 4.31 15.47 -4.01
CA GLU A 89 2.96 15.23 -3.48
C GLU A 89 2.68 13.73 -3.28
N TRP A 90 3.34 12.88 -4.07
CA TRP A 90 3.33 11.43 -3.89
C TRP A 90 3.81 11.02 -2.49
N LYS A 91 4.69 11.79 -1.83
CA LYS A 91 5.15 11.50 -0.46
C LYS A 91 4.02 11.67 0.55
N ILE A 92 3.14 12.66 0.35
CA ILE A 92 1.98 12.90 1.22
C ILE A 92 0.97 11.77 1.02
N ALA A 93 0.68 11.40 -0.24
CA ALA A 93 -0.19 10.28 -0.56
C ALA A 93 0.34 8.96 0.05
N LEU A 94 1.65 8.72 -0.09
CA LEU A 94 2.34 7.57 0.52
C LEU A 94 2.16 7.54 2.03
N LEU A 95 2.39 8.69 2.69
CA LEU A 95 2.30 8.81 4.13
C LEU A 95 0.89 8.42 4.61
N ILE A 96 -0.14 9.01 4.00
CA ILE A 96 -1.55 8.71 4.31
C ILE A 96 -1.85 7.22 4.10
N ALA A 97 -1.39 6.64 2.98
CA ALA A 97 -1.60 5.23 2.66
C ALA A 97 -0.99 4.32 3.74
N VAL A 98 0.28 4.55 4.09
CA VAL A 98 1.01 3.77 5.10
C VAL A 98 0.36 3.89 6.47
N PHE A 99 -0.09 5.09 6.87
CA PHE A 99 -0.80 5.27 8.14
C PHE A 99 -2.10 4.47 8.19
N LEU A 100 -2.89 4.47 7.12
CA LEU A 100 -4.13 3.70 7.06
C LEU A 100 -3.88 2.19 7.11
N GLU A 101 -2.87 1.70 6.40
CA GLU A 101 -2.51 0.29 6.42
C GLU A 101 -1.95 -0.15 7.77
N LEU A 102 -1.10 0.66 8.39
CA LEU A 102 -0.57 0.38 9.73
C LEU A 102 -1.67 0.40 10.78
N TYR A 103 -2.59 1.38 10.73
CA TYR A 103 -3.73 1.43 11.63
C TYR A 103 -4.64 0.21 11.50
N THR A 104 -4.96 -0.18 10.26
CA THR A 104 -5.85 -1.31 10.01
C THR A 104 -5.22 -2.64 10.41
N THR A 105 -3.93 -2.86 10.13
CA THR A 105 -3.21 -4.06 10.57
C THR A 105 -3.15 -4.17 12.09
N LEU A 106 -2.69 -3.13 12.79
CA LEU A 106 -2.62 -3.12 14.26
C LEU A 106 -3.98 -3.35 14.91
N ARG A 107 -5.05 -2.77 14.35
CA ARG A 107 -6.40 -2.93 14.89
C ARG A 107 -7.00 -4.31 14.62
N ILE A 108 -6.72 -4.91 13.46
CA ILE A 108 -7.11 -6.30 13.17
C ILE A 108 -6.42 -7.25 14.16
N ASP A 109 -5.12 -7.08 14.41
CA ASP A 109 -4.39 -7.89 15.39
C ASP A 109 -4.95 -7.73 16.81
N ALA A 110 -5.34 -6.51 17.20
CA ALA A 110 -5.95 -6.25 18.50
C ALA A 110 -7.34 -6.91 18.65
N GLU A 111 -8.16 -6.92 17.60
CA GLU A 111 -9.49 -7.54 17.60
C GLU A 111 -9.38 -9.07 17.61
N VAL A 112 -8.46 -9.64 16.82
CA VAL A 112 -8.19 -11.09 16.80
C VAL A 112 -7.70 -11.59 18.16
N LYS A 113 -6.90 -10.80 18.88
CA LYS A 113 -6.45 -11.14 20.25
C LYS A 113 -7.58 -11.09 21.28
N LYS A 114 -8.64 -10.30 21.06
CA LYS A 114 -9.82 -10.26 21.94
C LYS A 114 -10.77 -11.44 21.75
N GLU A 115 -10.74 -12.08 20.57
CA GLU A 115 -11.52 -13.30 20.31
C GLU A 115 -10.84 -14.58 20.84
N LYS A 116 -9.59 -14.49 21.31
CA LYS A 116 -8.87 -15.56 22.02
C LYS A 116 -8.99 -15.42 23.53
#